data_AF-A0AAE3Y7P8-F1
#
_entry.id   AF-A0AAE3Y7P8-F1
#
_cell.length_a   1.000
_cell.length_b   1.000
_cell.length_c   1.000
_cell.angle_alpha   90.00
_cell.angle_beta   90.00
_cell.angle_gamma   90.00
#
_symmetry.space_group_name_H-M   'P 1'
#
loop_
_entity.id
_entity.type
_entity.pdbx_description
1 polymer ?
#
loop_
_entity_poly.entity_id
_entity_poly.type
_entity_poly.pdbx_seq_one_letter_code
_entity_poly.pdbx_strand_id
1 'polypeptide(L)' 'MKNLKKLRKDQLKSISGAGIKLPEPEFCMYYCNGTVICAGCSDDFKCPDNSM' A
#
# COMPACT_ATOMS: atom_id res chain seq x y z
N MET A 1 18.14 -12.84 -22.85
CA MET A 1 17.02 -11.99 -22.37
C MET A 1 15.77 -12.85 -22.30
N LYS A 2 15.12 -12.99 -21.12
CA LYS A 2 13.87 -13.78 -21.01
C LYS A 2 12.72 -12.93 -21.54
N ASN A 3 12.05 -13.40 -22.59
CA ASN A 3 10.82 -12.77 -23.09
C ASN A 3 9.73 -12.94 -22.02
N LEU A 4 9.44 -11.87 -21.28
CA LEU A 4 8.36 -11.86 -20.30
C LEU A 4 7.04 -11.86 -21.07
N LYS A 5 6.31 -12.99 -21.01
CA LYS A 5 4.98 -13.10 -21.61
C LYS A 5 4.02 -12.15 -20.89
N LYS A 6 3.40 -11.25 -21.66
CA LYS A 6 2.36 -10.34 -21.15
C LYS A 6 1.17 -11.18 -20.67
N LEU A 7 0.85 -11.08 -19.39
CA LEU A 7 -0.28 -11.79 -18.79
C LEU A 7 -1.60 -11.18 -19.28
N ARG A 8 -2.58 -12.03 -19.57
CA ARG A 8 -3.93 -11.61 -19.94
C ARG A 8 -4.71 -11.13 -18.70
N LYS A 9 -5.77 -10.36 -18.90
CA LYS A 9 -6.54 -9.71 -17.82
C LYS A 9 -7.16 -10.70 -16.82
N ASP A 10 -7.57 -11.86 -17.30
CA ASP A 10 -8.03 -13.00 -16.51
C ASP A 10 -6.92 -13.56 -15.62
N GLN A 11 -5.70 -13.68 -16.15
CA GLN A 11 -4.53 -14.17 -15.41
C GLN A 11 -4.12 -13.18 -14.31
N LEU A 12 -4.20 -11.88 -14.57
CA LEU A 12 -3.92 -10.85 -13.56
C LEU A 12 -4.84 -10.96 -12.34
N LYS A 13 -6.13 -11.28 -12.56
CA LYS A 13 -7.10 -11.46 -11.47
C LYS A 13 -6.84 -12.71 -10.64
N SER A 14 -6.25 -13.75 -11.23
CA SER A 14 -5.84 -14.96 -10.51
C SER A 14 -4.50 -14.82 -9.80
N ILE A 15 -3.77 -13.72 -10.01
CA ILE A 15 -2.56 -13.41 -9.23
C ILE A 15 -3.03 -12.81 -7.91
N SER A 16 -3.50 -13.66 -7.02
CA SER A 16 -3.46 -13.38 -5.60
C SER A 16 -2.03 -13.57 -5.13
N GLY A 17 -1.48 -12.58 -4.40
CA GLY A 17 -0.17 -12.72 -3.76
C GLY A 17 -0.10 -14.06 -3.03
N ALA A 18 1.07 -14.73 -3.09
CA ALA A 18 1.32 -15.98 -2.38
C ALA A 18 0.70 -15.87 -0.99
N GLY A 19 -0.12 -16.84 -0.57
CA GLY A 19 -1.01 -16.79 0.60
C GLY A 19 -0.35 -16.64 1.97
N ILE A 20 0.76 -15.90 2.08
CA ILE A 20 1.21 -15.26 3.29
C ILE A 20 0.15 -14.23 3.66
N LYS A 21 -0.72 -14.62 4.60
CA LYS A 21 -1.40 -13.69 5.48
C LYS A 21 -0.31 -12.98 6.28
N LEU A 22 0.34 -11.97 5.68
CA LEU A 22 0.91 -10.91 6.50
C LEU A 22 -0.27 -10.41 7.34
N PRO A 23 -0.11 -10.25 8.67
CA PRO A 23 -1.13 -9.55 9.44
C PRO A 23 -1.43 -8.27 8.66
N GLU A 24 -2.68 -8.13 8.19
CA GLU A 24 -3.07 -6.97 7.40
C GLU A 24 -2.67 -5.77 8.26
N PRO A 25 -1.68 -4.96 7.84
CA PRO A 25 -1.31 -3.82 8.64
C PRO A 25 -2.58 -3.00 8.79
N GLU A 26 -2.96 -2.68 10.03
CA GLU A 26 -4.01 -1.69 10.22
C GLU A 26 -3.48 -0.39 9.61
N PHE A 27 -4.07 0.01 8.50
CA PHE A 27 -3.75 1.25 7.84
C PHE A 27 -4.75 2.31 8.30
N CYS A 28 -4.23 3.40 8.85
CA CYS A 28 -5.00 4.56 9.24
C CYS A 28 -4.82 5.65 8.19
N MET A 29 -5.90 6.42 7.97
CA MET A 29 -5.89 7.62 7.14
C MET A 29 -5.69 8.82 8.07
N TYR A 30 -4.54 9.46 7.98
CA TYR A 30 -4.23 10.67 8.73
C TYR A 30 -4.46 11.90 7.87
N TYR A 31 -5.08 12.93 8.44
CA TYR A 31 -5.28 14.20 7.78
C TYR A 31 -4.23 15.20 8.28
N CYS A 32 -3.34 15.61 7.39
CA CYS A 32 -2.20 16.49 7.68
C CYS A 32 -2.24 17.71 6.75
N ASN A 33 -2.56 18.90 7.29
CA ASN A 33 -2.49 20.17 6.56
C ASN A 33 -3.12 20.14 5.15
N GLY A 34 -4.30 19.52 5.00
CA GLY A 34 -4.99 19.41 3.71
C GLY A 34 -4.68 18.13 2.91
N THR A 35 -3.72 17.32 3.34
CA THR A 35 -3.29 16.09 2.66
C THR A 35 -3.72 14.85 3.46
N VAL A 36 -4.21 13.84 2.76
CA VAL A 36 -4.54 12.53 3.33
C VAL A 36 -3.34 11.60 3.18
N ILE A 37 -2.87 11.03 4.29
CA ILE A 37 -1.73 10.11 4.34
C ILE A 37 -2.21 8.74 4.81
N CYS A 38 -1.93 7.70 4.01
CA CYS A 38 -2.16 6.31 4.41
C CYS A 38 -0.87 5.75 5.02
N ALA A 39 -0.89 5.42 6.31
CA ALA A 39 0.24 4.85 7.04
C ALA A 39 -0.25 3.80 8.05
N GLY A 40 0.67 3.08 8.69
CA GLY A 40 0.30 2.19 9.79
C GLY A 40 -0.39 2.97 10.92
N CYS A 41 -1.44 2.38 11.49
CA CYS A 41 -2.07 2.90 12.70
C CYS A 41 -1.04 2.95 13.84
N SER A 42 -0.88 4.12 14.44
CA SER A 42 0.08 4.38 15.51
C SER A 42 -0.37 5.60 16.30
N ASP A 43 -0.38 5.50 17.63
CA ASP A 43 -0.69 6.62 18.52
C ASP A 43 0.40 7.71 18.47
N ASP A 44 1.61 7.34 18.04
CA ASP A 44 2.76 8.23 17.90
C ASP A 44 2.88 8.82 16.48
N PHE A 45 1.87 8.65 15.62
CA PHE A 45 1.90 9.21 14.27
C PHE A 45 2.03 10.73 14.31
N LYS A 46 3.03 11.25 13.61
CA LYS A 46 3.24 12.69 13.42
C LYS A 46 3.14 13.01 11.95
N CYS A 47 2.34 14.03 11.63
CA CYS A 47 2.30 14.58 10.29
C CYS A 47 3.72 14.99 9.86
N PRO A 48 4.15 14.62 8.64
CA PRO A 48 5.42 15.12 8.12
C PRO A 48 5.35 16.64 8.06
N ASP A 49 6.35 17.30 8.62
CA ASP A 49 6.45 18.75 8.57
C ASP A 49 6.85 19.15 7.15
N ASN A 50 5.84 19.43 6.33
CA ASN A 50 6.01 19.82 4.94
C ASN A 50 6.34 21.32 4.82
N SER A 51 6.88 21.95 5.88
CA SER A 51 7.49 23.28 5.79
C SER A 51 8.75 23.19 4.92
N MET A 52 8.55 23.22 3.61
CA MET A 52 9.58 23.55 2.62
C MET A 52 9.91 25.04 2.74
#